data_AF-A0A952KP70-F1
#
_entry.id   AF-A0A952KP70-F1
#
_cell.length_a   1.000
_cell.length_b   1.000
_cell.length_c   1.000
_cell.angle_alpha   90.00
_cell.angle_beta   90.00
_cell.angle_gamma   90.00
#
_symmetry.space_group_name_H-M   'P 1'
#
loop_
_entity.id
_entity.type
_entity.pdbx_description
1 polymer ?
#
loop_
_entity_poly.entity_id
_entity_poly.type
_entity_poly.pdbx_seq_one_letter_code
_entity_poly.pdbx_strand_id
1 'polypeptide(L)' 'MTTFQHADVRGLRIFYREAGSTSSPTIVLMHGFPSSSHMFRDLIPKL' A
#
# COMPACT_ATOMS: atom_id res chain seq x y z
N MET A 1 -2.63 -11.11 -5.60
CA MET A 1 -1.56 -11.41 -4.62
C MET A 1 -1.04 -10.08 -4.08
N THR A 2 -0.84 -9.95 -2.77
CA THR A 2 -0.28 -8.73 -2.18
C THR A 2 1.23 -8.87 -2.01
N THR A 3 1.99 -7.90 -2.50
CA THR A 3 3.44 -7.80 -2.31
C THR A 3 3.78 -6.71 -1.29
N PHE A 4 5.01 -6.74 -0.80
CA PHE A 4 5.52 -5.81 0.21
C PHE A 4 6.78 -5.14 -0.33
N GLN A 5 6.72 -3.83 -0.51
CA GLN A 5 7.72 -3.09 -1.26
C GLN A 5 8.23 -1.90 -0.44
N HIS A 6 9.32 -1.30 -0.91
CA HIS A 6 9.81 -0.02 -0.42
C HIS A 6 10.01 0.95 -1.60
N ALA A 7 9.80 2.23 -1.35
CA ALA A 7 10.12 3.30 -2.29
C ALA A 7 10.98 4.35 -1.57
N ASP A 8 12.03 4.82 -2.23
CA ASP A 8 12.82 5.94 -1.74
C ASP A 8 12.15 7.25 -2.17
N VAL A 9 11.64 8.01 -1.20
CA VAL A 9 10.92 9.27 -1.41
C VAL A 9 11.61 10.36 -0.60
N ARG A 10 12.28 11.29 -1.27
CA ARG A 10 12.99 12.42 -0.63
C ARG A 10 13.97 11.96 0.47
N GLY A 11 14.70 10.88 0.23
CA GLY A 11 15.65 10.30 1.18
C GLY A 11 15.02 9.46 2.30
N LEU A 12 13.70 9.28 2.30
CA LEU A 12 12.99 8.40 3.22
C LEU A 12 12.65 7.09 2.52
N ARG A 13 13.03 5.97 3.13
CA ARG A 13 12.63 4.64 2.67
C ARG A 13 11.24 4.31 3.19
N ILE A 14 10.22 4.45 2.34
CA ILE A 14 8.81 4.26 2.69
C ILE A 14 8.39 2.83 2.36
N PHE A 15 7.86 2.11 3.33
CA PHE A 15 7.24 0.80 3.13
C PHE A 15 5.80 0.93 2.60
N TYR A 16 5.41 0.06 1.66
CA TYR A 16 4.04 -0.03 1.18
C TYR A 16 3.65 -1.46 0.76
N ARG A 17 2.33 -1.68 0.64
CA ARG A 17 1.75 -2.92 0.08
C ARG A 17 1.22 -2.61 -1.31
N GLU A 18 1.43 -3.54 -2.22
CA GLU A 18 0.94 -3.42 -3.60
C GLU A 18 0.12 -4.66 -3.97
N ALA A 19 -0.96 -4.46 -4.71
CA ALA A 19 -1.85 -5.51 -5.18
C ALA A 19 -2.64 -5.03 -6.41
N GLY A 20 -3.14 -5.98 -7.19
CA GLY A 20 -3.90 -5.70 -8.41
C GLY A 20 -3.02 -5.66 -9.66
N SER A 21 -3.63 -5.29 -10.79
CA SER A 21 -2.91 -5.13 -12.07
C SER A 21 -2.35 -3.71 -12.18
N THR A 22 -1.13 -3.58 -12.70
CA THR A 22 -0.51 -2.28 -13.03
C THR A 22 -1.20 -1.56 -14.20
N SER A 23 -2.04 -2.27 -14.96
CA SER A 23 -2.86 -1.70 -16.04
C SER A 23 -4.17 -1.05 -15.55
N SER A 24 -4.54 -1.26 -14.28
CA SER A 24 -5.76 -0.70 -13.69
C SER A 24 -5.50 0.67 -13.05
N PRO A 25 -6.52 1.54 -12.89
CA PRO A 25 -6.37 2.79 -12.15
C PRO A 25 -5.83 2.56 -10.73
N THR A 26 -4.88 3.39 -10.30
CA THR A 26 -4.24 3.27 -8.99
C THR A 26 -5.04 3.98 -7.90
N ILE A 27 -5.16 3.33 -6.73
CA ILE A 27 -5.71 3.90 -5.51
C ILE A 27 -4.61 3.94 -4.44
N VAL A 28 -4.45 5.08 -3.77
CA VAL A 28 -3.51 5.23 -2.65
C VAL A 28 -4.29 5.22 -1.33
N LEU A 29 -3.99 4.24 -0.48
CA LEU A 29 -4.63 4.08 0.83
C LEU A 29 -3.67 4.56 1.94
N MET A 30 -4.00 5.67 2.59
CA MET A 30 -3.22 6.27 3.66
C MET A 30 -3.83 5.89 5.02
N HIS A 31 -3.03 5.29 5.90
CA HIS A 31 -3.49 4.90 7.23
C HIS A 31 -3.40 6.07 8.21
N GLY A 32 -4.14 5.99 9.32
CA GLY A 32 -4.08 6.96 10.42
C GLY A 32 -3.09 6.55 11.52
N PHE A 33 -2.97 7.38 12.56
CA PHE A 33 -2.29 7.04 13.82
C PHE A 33 -3.27 6.36 14.79
N PRO A 34 -2.86 5.33 15.58
CA PRO A 34 -1.55 4.66 15.64
C PRO A 34 -1.51 3.36 14.81
N SER A 35 -1.80 3.43 13.51
CA SER A 35 -1.89 2.24 12.64
C SER A 35 -0.82 2.21 11.55
N SER A 36 -0.87 1.19 10.69
CA SER A 36 -0.01 1.03 9.52
C SER A 36 -0.84 0.56 8.31
N SER A 37 -0.19 0.26 7.18
CA SER A 37 -0.83 -0.37 6.01
C SER A 37 -1.59 -1.67 6.35
N HIS A 38 -1.34 -2.28 7.51
CA HIS A 38 -2.08 -3.43 8.03
C HIS A 38 -3.57 -3.13 8.27
N MET A 39 -3.93 -1.85 8.48
CA MET A 39 -5.32 -1.38 8.58
C MET A 39 -6.18 -1.83 7.39
N PHE A 40 -5.60 -1.88 6.19
CA PHE A 40 -6.32 -2.18 4.96
C PHE A 40 -6.20 -3.64 4.50
N ARG A 41 -5.66 -4.56 5.32
CA ARG A 41 -5.37 -5.94 4.87
C ARG A 41 -6.60 -6.70 4.35
N ASP A 42 -7.77 -6.40 4.88
CA ASP A 42 -9.03 -7.05 4.50
C ASP A 42 -9.80 -6.27 3.42
N LEU A 43 -9.41 -5.01 3.17
CA LEU A 43 -9.96 -4.17 2.11
C LEU A 43 -9.24 -4.39 0.78
N ILE A 44 -7.90 -4.45 0.80
CA ILE A 44 -7.07 -4.60 -0.41
C ILE A 44 -7.51 -5.76 -1.31
N PRO A 45 -7.87 -6.96 -0.80
CA PRO A 45 -8.31 -8.07 -1.65
C PRO A 45 -9.71 -7.89 -2.28
N LYS A 46 -10.46 -6.86 -1.89
CA LYS A 46 -11.83 -6.58 -2.34
C LYS A 46 -11.92 -5.43 -3.35
N LEU A 47 -10.80 -4.73 -3.59
CA LEU A 47 -10.66 -3.70 -4.62
C LEU A 47 -10.25 -4.34 -5.94
#